data_AF-A0A423LQ72-F1
#
_entry.id   AF-A0A423LQ72-F1
#
_cell.length_a   1.000
_cell.length_b   1.000
_cell.length_c   1.000
_cell.angle_alpha   90.00
_cell.angle_beta   90.00
_cell.angle_gamma   90.00
#
_symmetry.space_group_name_H-M   'P 1'
#
loop_
_entity.id
_entity.type
_entity.pdbx_description
1 polymer ?
#
loop_
_entity_poly.entity_id
_entity_poly.type
_entity_poly.pdbx_seq_one_letter_code
_entity_poly.pdbx_strand_id
1 'polypeptide(L)'
;MIFRATRQWAALALLAVLTLTGCAHVQPPVALDKQFWDAKEPTIGVAITVVPSPVLALTGNQGILDYAINAGVNSKLSANVETWQVRDLETLPDAIVAKLQAKGYKAKRIDEKVDLKTFKEVDFREGYMTKDLSPMKAAHGIDRLLLVSIYATGATRSYYSIVPTSVPMAQVGGQGMVIDLSDNKLLWYQPFAAVQAAQGEWDEPSYTNLSNAFYQAMDNSRQQMIAPFAQ
;
A
#
# COMPACT_ATOMS: atom_id res chain seq x y z
N MET A 1 37.91 -44.65 -5.49
CA MET A 1 36.62 -44.17 -6.07
C MET A 1 35.83 -43.25 -5.13
N ILE A 2 35.91 -43.42 -3.81
CA ILE A 2 35.10 -42.67 -2.81
C ILE A 2 35.38 -41.15 -2.79
N PHE A 3 36.62 -40.70 -3.01
CA PHE A 3 37.00 -39.27 -2.99
C PHE A 3 36.50 -38.43 -4.18
N ARG A 4 36.13 -39.06 -5.32
CA ARG A 4 35.58 -38.32 -6.47
C ARG A 4 34.09 -38.00 -6.28
N ALA A 5 33.36 -38.91 -5.62
CA ALA A 5 31.95 -38.72 -5.30
C ALA A 5 31.78 -37.56 -4.31
N THR A 6 32.53 -37.51 -3.19
CA THR A 6 32.41 -36.42 -2.21
C THR A 6 32.69 -35.03 -2.80
N ARG A 7 33.63 -34.92 -3.75
CA ARG A 7 33.93 -33.66 -4.44
C ARG A 7 32.83 -33.20 -5.40
N GLN A 8 32.14 -34.15 -6.05
CA GLN A 8 30.99 -33.84 -6.92
C GLN A 8 29.77 -33.40 -6.11
N TRP A 9 29.53 -34.01 -4.94
CA TRP A 9 28.42 -33.64 -4.07
C TRP A 9 28.65 -32.28 -3.40
N ALA A 10 29.90 -31.97 -3.01
CA ALA A 10 30.26 -30.66 -2.52
C ALA A 10 30.10 -29.57 -3.60
N ALA A 11 30.43 -29.86 -4.86
CA ALA A 11 30.24 -28.93 -5.97
C ALA A 11 28.76 -28.70 -6.31
N LEU A 12 27.91 -29.74 -6.26
CA LEU A 12 26.47 -29.61 -6.42
C LEU A 12 25.82 -28.83 -5.28
N ALA A 13 26.27 -29.03 -4.04
CA ALA A 13 25.80 -28.26 -2.89
C ALA A 13 26.21 -26.78 -3.00
N LEU A 14 27.43 -26.49 -3.46
CA LEU A 14 27.89 -25.11 -3.67
C LEU A 14 27.11 -24.40 -4.80
N LEU A 15 26.80 -25.13 -5.89
CA LEU A 15 26.02 -24.60 -7.02
C LEU A 15 24.56 -24.33 -6.61
N ALA A 16 23.98 -25.16 -5.73
CA ALA A 16 22.63 -24.97 -5.19
C ALA A 16 22.55 -23.80 -4.19
N VAL A 17 23.62 -23.48 -3.47
CA VAL A 17 23.68 -22.31 -2.56
C VAL A 17 23.79 -21.00 -3.36
N LEU A 18 24.43 -21.01 -4.53
CA LEU A 18 24.59 -19.82 -5.38
C LEU A 18 23.30 -19.42 -6.13
N THR A 19 22.37 -20.35 -6.37
CA THR A 19 21.08 -20.06 -7.04
C THR A 19 19.99 -19.51 -6.11
N LEU A 20 20.24 -19.43 -4.81
CA LEU A 20 19.28 -18.95 -3.81
C LEU A 20 19.39 -17.44 -3.52
N THR A 21 20.18 -16.69 -4.29
CA THR A 21 20.28 -15.23 -4.15
C THR A 21 19.14 -14.51 -4.89
N GLY A 22 17.90 -14.73 -4.42
CA GLY A 22 16.77 -13.88 -4.78
C GLY A 22 16.85 -12.57 -4.01
N CYS A 23 17.60 -11.58 -4.51
CA CYS A 23 17.49 -10.22 -3.99
C CYS A 23 16.07 -9.73 -4.31
N ALA A 24 15.23 -9.60 -3.27
CA ALA A 24 13.98 -8.88 -3.37
C ALA A 24 14.32 -7.42 -3.67
N HIS A 25 14.24 -7.02 -4.94
CA HIS A 25 14.48 -5.63 -5.34
C HIS A 25 13.25 -4.82 -4.93
N VAL A 26 13.44 -3.89 -4.01
CA VAL A 26 12.39 -3.00 -3.51
C VAL A 26 12.56 -1.64 -4.17
N GLN A 27 11.48 -1.09 -4.73
CA GLN A 27 11.48 0.27 -5.28
C GLN A 27 11.73 1.29 -4.16
N PRO A 28 12.81 2.10 -4.21
CA PRO A 28 13.01 3.18 -3.25
C PRO A 28 12.02 4.32 -3.49
N PRO A 29 11.68 5.12 -2.46
CA PRO A 29 10.91 6.36 -2.61
C PRO A 29 11.50 7.29 -3.68
N VAL A 30 10.62 7.88 -4.49
CA VAL A 30 10.97 8.86 -5.52
C VAL A 30 10.29 10.17 -5.16
N ALA A 31 11.06 11.22 -4.88
CA ALA A 31 10.52 12.54 -4.54
C ALA A 31 10.05 13.27 -5.82
N LEU A 32 9.03 14.13 -5.68
CA LEU A 32 8.65 15.06 -6.74
C LEU A 32 9.80 16.05 -6.97
N ASP A 33 10.28 16.12 -8.20
CA ASP A 33 11.39 17.00 -8.57
C ASP A 33 10.90 18.30 -9.21
N LYS A 34 11.85 19.21 -9.46
CA LYS A 34 11.57 20.49 -10.13
C LYS A 34 11.03 20.28 -11.55
N GLN A 35 11.44 19.23 -12.24
CA GLN A 35 10.99 18.94 -13.61
C GLN A 35 9.49 18.64 -13.64
N PHE A 36 8.95 17.93 -12.65
CA PHE A 36 7.51 17.77 -12.47
C PHE A 36 6.83 19.12 -12.24
N TRP A 37 7.42 19.96 -11.39
CA TRP A 37 6.84 21.26 -11.02
C TRP A 37 6.83 22.31 -12.15
N ASP A 38 7.83 22.27 -13.02
CA ASP A 38 7.96 23.19 -14.16
C ASP A 38 7.09 22.75 -15.35
N ALA A 39 6.82 21.44 -15.51
CA ALA A 39 6.04 20.89 -16.62
C ALA A 39 4.53 20.94 -16.35
N LYS A 40 3.87 22.06 -16.66
CA LYS A 40 2.42 22.25 -16.49
C LYS A 40 1.54 21.81 -17.66
N GLU A 41 2.13 21.51 -18.80
CA GLU A 41 1.39 21.08 -19.99
C GLU A 41 0.67 19.73 -19.87
N PRO A 42 1.27 18.67 -19.26
CA PRO A 42 0.66 17.35 -19.18
C PRO A 42 -0.67 17.34 -18.41
N THR A 43 -1.65 16.58 -18.91
CA THR A 43 -2.90 16.36 -18.17
C THR A 43 -2.72 15.25 -17.15
N ILE A 44 -3.01 15.52 -15.88
CA ILE A 44 -2.87 14.58 -14.76
C ILE A 44 -4.24 13.99 -14.43
N GLY A 45 -4.38 12.68 -14.63
CA GLY A 45 -5.49 11.92 -14.05
C GLY A 45 -5.20 11.56 -12.61
N VAL A 46 -6.15 11.75 -11.70
CA VAL A 46 -6.01 11.37 -10.29
C VAL A 46 -7.00 10.25 -10.00
N ALA A 47 -6.49 9.10 -9.53
CA ALA A 47 -7.27 7.92 -9.28
C ALA A 47 -6.89 7.25 -7.95
N ILE A 48 -7.77 6.36 -7.49
CA ILE A 48 -7.51 5.48 -6.36
C ILE A 48 -7.74 4.03 -6.80
N THR A 49 -7.00 3.10 -6.20
CA THR A 49 -7.29 1.67 -6.40
C THR A 49 -8.55 1.24 -5.67
N VAL A 50 -8.95 -0.01 -5.89
CA VAL A 50 -9.99 -0.64 -5.05
C VAL A 50 -9.53 -0.63 -3.58
N VAL A 51 -10.19 0.19 -2.77
CA VAL A 51 -9.91 0.28 -1.33
C VAL A 51 -10.42 -1.01 -0.65
N PRO A 52 -9.55 -1.77 0.03
CA PRO A 52 -9.97 -2.97 0.73
C PRO A 52 -10.89 -2.64 1.91
N SER A 53 -11.84 -3.53 2.20
CA SER A 53 -12.65 -3.44 3.41
C SER A 53 -11.76 -3.58 4.66
N PRO A 54 -12.06 -2.87 5.76
CA PRO A 54 -11.30 -3.00 6.99
C PRO A 54 -11.32 -4.41 7.55
N VAL A 55 -10.15 -4.92 7.95
CA VAL A 55 -9.99 -6.25 8.55
C VAL A 55 -9.11 -6.20 9.80
N LEU A 56 -9.31 -7.16 10.71
CA LEU A 56 -8.35 -7.43 11.78
C LEU A 56 -7.26 -8.37 11.26
N ALA A 57 -6.07 -7.83 11.04
CA ALA A 57 -4.88 -8.61 10.69
C ALA A 57 -4.22 -9.18 11.96
N LEU A 58 -4.22 -10.50 12.09
CA LEU A 58 -3.44 -11.20 13.12
C LEU A 58 -2.05 -11.48 12.58
N THR A 59 -1.03 -10.87 13.18
CA THR A 59 0.35 -10.90 12.70
C THR A 59 1.29 -11.53 13.73
N GLY A 60 2.56 -11.72 13.38
CA GLY A 60 3.56 -12.32 14.27
C GLY A 60 3.76 -13.82 14.04
N ASN A 61 4.54 -14.45 14.91
CA ASN A 61 4.98 -15.83 14.74
C ASN A 61 3.94 -16.80 15.31
N GLN A 62 3.04 -17.28 14.45
CA GLN A 62 1.96 -18.19 14.80
C GLN A 62 1.80 -19.26 13.73
N GLY A 63 1.61 -20.51 14.16
CA GLY A 63 1.26 -21.61 13.24
C GLY A 63 -0.18 -21.50 12.74
N ILE A 64 -0.56 -22.34 11.77
CA ILE A 64 -1.93 -22.36 11.22
C ILE A 64 -2.98 -22.62 12.31
N LEU A 65 -2.68 -23.54 13.25
CA LEU A 65 -3.58 -23.85 14.36
C LEU A 65 -3.69 -22.70 15.36
N ASP A 66 -2.56 -22.07 15.70
CA ASP A 66 -2.53 -20.90 16.57
C ASP A 66 -3.35 -19.75 15.95
N TYR A 67 -3.19 -19.52 14.64
CA TYR A 67 -3.95 -18.51 13.91
C TYR A 67 -5.45 -18.78 13.97
N ALA A 68 -5.90 -20.03 13.78
CA ALA A 68 -7.31 -20.39 13.87
C ALA A 68 -7.87 -20.14 15.28
N ILE A 69 -7.11 -20.47 16.33
CA ILE A 69 -7.48 -20.19 17.72
C ILE A 69 -7.58 -18.68 17.94
N ASN A 70 -6.56 -17.92 17.54
CA ASN A 70 -6.51 -16.48 17.70
C ASN A 70 -7.64 -15.80 16.91
N ALA A 71 -7.95 -16.25 15.70
CA ALA A 71 -9.09 -15.78 14.91
C ALA A 71 -10.42 -16.01 15.64
N GLY A 72 -10.60 -17.19 16.24
CA GLY A 72 -11.77 -17.49 17.06
C GLY A 72 -11.90 -16.56 18.28
N VAL A 73 -10.80 -16.38 19.03
CA VAL A 73 -10.74 -15.50 20.21
C VAL A 73 -11.03 -14.03 19.85
N ASN A 74 -10.57 -13.57 18.69
CA ASN A 74 -10.77 -12.19 18.25
C ASN A 74 -12.02 -11.98 17.39
N SER A 75 -12.89 -12.98 17.22
CA SER A 75 -14.06 -12.91 16.33
C SER A 75 -14.96 -11.69 16.57
N LYS A 76 -15.22 -11.32 17.83
CA LYS A 76 -15.99 -10.11 18.17
C LYS A 76 -15.29 -8.81 17.75
N LEU A 77 -13.98 -8.74 17.95
CA LEU A 77 -13.17 -7.60 17.52
C LEU A 77 -13.13 -7.53 15.98
N SER A 78 -12.92 -8.66 15.28
CA SER A 78 -12.96 -8.72 13.82
C SER A 78 -14.30 -8.24 13.27
N ALA A 79 -15.40 -8.73 13.83
CA ALA A 79 -16.75 -8.31 13.44
C ALA A 79 -16.96 -6.80 13.66
N ASN A 80 -16.39 -6.20 14.71
CA ASN A 80 -16.42 -4.76 14.89
C ASN A 80 -15.60 -4.03 13.82
N VAL A 81 -14.36 -4.46 13.55
CA VAL A 81 -13.47 -3.85 12.56
C VAL A 81 -14.12 -3.85 11.17
N GLU A 82 -14.79 -4.93 10.78
CA GLU A 82 -15.50 -5.06 9.49
C GLU A 82 -16.62 -4.02 9.30
N THR A 83 -17.12 -3.40 10.37
CA THR A 83 -18.13 -2.32 10.27
C THR A 83 -17.55 -0.94 9.97
N TRP A 84 -16.23 -0.77 10.10
CA TRP A 84 -15.59 0.53 9.91
C TRP A 84 -15.69 0.98 8.45
N GLN A 85 -15.81 2.29 8.24
CA GLN A 85 -16.04 2.85 6.92
C GLN A 85 -14.78 3.52 6.38
N VAL A 86 -14.51 3.31 5.09
CA VAL A 86 -13.35 3.86 4.36
C VAL A 86 -13.73 5.02 3.43
N ARG A 87 -14.93 5.60 3.59
CA ARG A 87 -15.50 6.61 2.69
C ARG A 87 -14.61 7.84 2.51
N ASP A 88 -13.89 8.25 3.55
CA ASP A 88 -13.01 9.42 3.48
C ASP A 88 -11.83 9.22 2.52
N LEU A 89 -11.38 7.97 2.32
CA LEU A 89 -10.37 7.64 1.32
C LEU A 89 -10.91 7.77 -0.11
N GLU A 90 -12.21 7.55 -0.34
CA GLU A 90 -12.81 7.64 -1.68
C GLU A 90 -12.85 9.07 -2.23
N THR A 91 -12.80 10.07 -1.33
CA THR A 91 -12.74 11.50 -1.67
C THR A 91 -11.30 12.04 -1.77
N LEU A 92 -10.29 11.22 -1.49
CA LEU A 92 -8.88 11.63 -1.57
C LEU A 92 -8.47 12.12 -2.96
N PRO A 93 -8.90 11.49 -4.08
CA PRO A 93 -8.62 12.03 -5.41
C PRO A 93 -9.12 13.47 -5.60
N ASP A 94 -10.30 13.82 -5.07
CA ASP A 94 -10.86 15.18 -5.19
C ASP A 94 -9.97 16.21 -4.50
N ALA A 95 -9.52 15.88 -3.29
CA ALA A 95 -8.64 16.76 -2.53
C ALA A 95 -7.31 17.00 -3.25
N ILE A 96 -6.73 15.95 -3.85
CA ILE A 96 -5.49 16.06 -4.62
C ILE A 96 -5.70 16.85 -5.91
N VAL A 97 -6.79 16.60 -6.65
CA VAL A 97 -7.15 17.38 -7.85
C VAL A 97 -7.26 18.86 -7.51
N ALA A 98 -7.95 19.21 -6.42
CA ALA A 98 -8.08 20.60 -5.99
C ALA A 98 -6.73 21.26 -5.70
N LYS A 99 -5.79 20.54 -5.06
CA LYS A 99 -4.42 21.05 -4.81
C LYS A 99 -3.63 21.26 -6.10
N LEU A 100 -3.69 20.32 -7.03
CA LEU A 100 -3.03 20.43 -8.33
C LEU A 100 -3.61 21.58 -9.17
N GLN A 101 -4.93 21.71 -9.24
CA GLN A 101 -5.60 22.79 -9.97
C GLN A 101 -5.28 24.16 -9.37
N ALA A 102 -5.23 24.28 -8.04
CA ALA A 102 -4.82 25.52 -7.37
C ALA A 102 -3.37 25.96 -7.74
N LYS A 103 -2.52 25.02 -8.16
CA LYS A 103 -1.15 25.27 -8.66
C LYS A 103 -1.08 25.50 -10.18
N GLY A 104 -2.22 25.47 -10.87
CA GLY A 104 -2.35 25.71 -12.31
C GLY A 104 -2.11 24.47 -13.18
N TYR A 105 -2.21 23.27 -12.63
CA TYR A 105 -2.15 22.02 -13.41
C TYR A 105 -3.49 21.67 -14.03
N LYS A 106 -3.44 21.04 -15.21
CA LYS A 106 -4.58 20.35 -15.82
C LYS A 106 -4.79 19.02 -15.10
N ALA A 107 -5.51 19.02 -13.98
CA ALA A 107 -5.83 17.80 -13.24
C ALA A 107 -7.32 17.46 -13.29
N LYS A 108 -7.64 16.18 -13.40
CA LYS A 108 -9.02 15.67 -13.34
C LYS A 108 -9.08 14.35 -12.58
N ARG A 109 -10.23 14.11 -11.94
CA ARG A 109 -10.52 12.82 -11.30
C ARG A 109 -10.81 11.76 -12.35
N ILE A 110 -10.36 10.54 -12.07
CA ILE A 110 -10.85 9.31 -12.70
C ILE A 110 -11.77 8.65 -11.68
N ASP A 111 -13.07 8.56 -12.00
CA ASP A 111 -14.07 8.04 -11.06
C ASP A 111 -13.99 6.52 -10.88
N GLU A 112 -13.48 5.82 -11.90
CA GLU A 112 -13.30 4.38 -11.88
C GLU A 112 -12.13 4.00 -10.96
N LYS A 113 -12.40 3.05 -10.05
CA LYS A 113 -11.36 2.46 -9.20
C LYS A 113 -10.43 1.62 -10.06
N VAL A 114 -9.12 1.86 -9.93
CA VAL A 114 -8.11 1.13 -10.70
C VAL A 114 -7.84 -0.23 -10.07
N ASP A 115 -8.10 -1.31 -10.79
CA ASP A 115 -7.65 -2.65 -10.40
C ASP A 115 -6.33 -3.00 -11.09
N LEU A 116 -5.22 -2.87 -10.37
CA LEU A 116 -3.88 -3.18 -10.89
C LEU A 116 -3.71 -4.64 -11.35
N LYS A 117 -4.60 -5.55 -10.94
CA LYS A 117 -4.55 -6.96 -11.36
C LYS A 117 -4.97 -7.16 -12.81
N THR A 118 -5.73 -6.25 -13.39
CA THR A 118 -6.20 -6.35 -14.78
C THR A 118 -5.17 -5.89 -15.81
N PHE A 119 -4.11 -5.22 -15.35
CA PHE A 119 -3.05 -4.70 -16.22
C PHE A 119 -1.93 -5.73 -16.41
N LYS A 120 -1.31 -5.69 -17.59
CA LYS A 120 -0.19 -6.57 -17.95
C LYS A 120 0.99 -6.33 -17.01
N GLU A 121 1.58 -7.42 -16.52
CA GLU A 121 2.80 -7.37 -15.73
C GLU A 121 4.02 -7.15 -16.62
N VAL A 122 4.96 -6.35 -16.13
CA VAL A 122 6.25 -6.08 -16.76
C VAL A 122 7.37 -6.34 -15.78
N ASP A 123 8.56 -6.69 -16.30
CA ASP A 123 9.72 -6.96 -15.47
C ASP A 123 10.07 -5.75 -14.60
N PHE A 124 10.49 -6.04 -13.37
CA PHE A 124 10.91 -5.00 -12.44
C PHE A 124 12.08 -4.21 -13.02
N ARG A 125 11.92 -2.89 -13.04
CA ARG A 125 12.96 -1.92 -13.33
C ARG A 125 12.84 -0.79 -12.33
N GLU A 126 13.94 -0.46 -11.65
CA GLU A 126 13.96 0.62 -10.69
C GLU A 126 13.52 1.95 -11.32
N GLY A 127 12.59 2.64 -10.66
CA GLY A 127 11.99 3.89 -11.13
C GLY A 127 10.83 3.69 -12.10
N TYR A 128 10.33 2.47 -12.29
CA TYR A 128 9.23 2.14 -13.20
C TYR A 128 8.17 1.28 -12.52
N MET A 129 6.94 1.34 -13.01
CA MET A 129 5.87 0.45 -12.58
C MET A 129 6.09 -0.99 -13.06
N THR A 130 5.67 -1.96 -12.25
CA THR A 130 5.61 -3.39 -12.61
C THR A 130 4.31 -3.76 -13.35
N LYS A 131 3.42 -2.79 -13.57
CA LYS A 131 2.20 -2.92 -14.36
C LYS A 131 2.22 -1.90 -15.48
N ASP A 132 1.86 -2.32 -16.69
CA ASP A 132 1.74 -1.43 -17.84
C ASP A 132 0.42 -0.64 -17.78
N LEU A 133 0.51 0.63 -17.40
CA LEU A 133 -0.61 1.54 -17.27
C LEU A 133 -0.78 2.45 -18.51
N SER A 134 0.04 2.27 -19.54
CA SER A 134 -0.05 3.06 -20.79
C SER A 134 -1.45 3.08 -21.43
N PRO A 135 -2.32 2.03 -21.34
CA PRO A 135 -3.68 2.10 -21.88
C PRO A 135 -4.55 3.20 -21.24
N MET A 136 -4.24 3.61 -20.00
CA MET A 136 -4.96 4.68 -19.29
C MET A 136 -4.89 6.02 -20.02
N LYS A 137 -3.83 6.25 -20.80
CA LYS A 137 -3.62 7.48 -21.56
C LYS A 137 -4.73 7.71 -22.57
N ALA A 138 -5.01 6.70 -23.40
CA ALA A 138 -6.05 6.78 -24.42
C ALA A 138 -7.45 6.70 -23.79
N ALA A 139 -7.63 5.83 -22.79
CA ALA A 139 -8.93 5.63 -22.14
C ALA A 139 -9.47 6.89 -21.46
N HIS A 140 -8.59 7.67 -20.81
CA HIS A 140 -9.01 8.83 -20.04
C HIS A 140 -8.48 10.16 -20.60
N GLY A 141 -7.68 10.18 -21.67
CA GLY A 141 -7.11 11.41 -22.22
C GLY A 141 -6.23 12.13 -21.21
N ILE A 142 -5.23 11.42 -20.67
CA ILE A 142 -4.29 11.89 -19.64
C ILE A 142 -2.86 11.53 -20.05
N ASP A 143 -1.89 12.33 -19.64
CA ASP A 143 -0.47 12.05 -19.90
C ASP A 143 0.22 11.41 -18.69
N ARG A 144 -0.24 11.78 -17.49
CA ARG A 144 0.26 11.29 -16.22
C ARG A 144 -0.88 10.77 -15.37
N LEU A 145 -0.61 9.73 -14.60
CA LEU A 145 -1.53 9.20 -13.61
C LEU A 145 -0.96 9.42 -12.21
N LEU A 146 -1.69 10.15 -11.37
CA LEU A 146 -1.47 10.13 -9.92
C LEU A 146 -2.38 9.05 -9.33
N LEU A 147 -1.79 7.95 -8.90
CA LEU A 147 -2.51 6.82 -8.34
C LEU A 147 -2.24 6.73 -6.83
N VAL A 148 -3.30 6.69 -6.04
CA VAL A 148 -3.22 6.28 -4.64
C VAL A 148 -3.64 4.81 -4.56
N SER A 149 -2.74 3.95 -4.07
CA SER A 149 -2.98 2.52 -3.94
C SER A 149 -3.05 2.14 -2.47
N ILE A 150 -4.23 1.71 -2.01
CA ILE A 150 -4.45 1.30 -0.62
C ILE A 150 -4.38 -0.23 -0.54
N TYR A 151 -3.54 -0.74 0.37
CA TYR A 151 -3.32 -2.19 0.54
C TYR A 151 -3.88 -2.74 1.83
N ALA A 152 -4.00 -1.90 2.87
CA ALA A 152 -4.44 -2.33 4.19
C ALA A 152 -5.31 -1.25 4.84
N THR A 153 -6.44 -1.69 5.39
CA THR A 153 -7.35 -0.91 6.23
C THR A 153 -7.80 -1.79 7.38
N GLY A 154 -8.03 -1.21 8.55
CA GLY A 154 -8.55 -1.91 9.73
C GLY A 154 -7.58 -1.85 10.90
N ALA A 155 -7.32 -2.98 11.53
CA ALA A 155 -6.46 -3.06 12.70
C ALA A 155 -5.47 -4.22 12.59
N THR A 156 -4.37 -4.13 13.32
CA THR A 156 -3.40 -5.21 13.48
C THR A 156 -3.26 -5.59 14.94
N ARG A 157 -3.05 -6.88 15.22
CA ARG A 157 -2.70 -7.38 16.55
C ARG A 157 -1.67 -8.48 16.39
N SER A 158 -0.52 -8.35 17.06
CA SER A 158 0.56 -9.32 16.95
C SER A 158 0.47 -10.41 18.01
N TYR A 159 0.95 -11.60 17.67
CA TYR A 159 0.95 -12.80 18.50
C TYR A 159 2.29 -13.55 18.43
N TYR A 160 2.55 -14.33 19.48
CA TYR A 160 3.52 -15.43 19.49
C TYR A 160 2.77 -16.70 19.93
N SER A 161 2.59 -17.65 19.02
CA SER A 161 1.60 -18.73 19.17
C SER A 161 0.22 -18.14 19.55
N ILE A 162 -0.37 -18.54 20.67
CA ILE A 162 -1.68 -18.06 21.14
C ILE A 162 -1.60 -16.84 22.09
N VAL A 163 -0.40 -16.35 22.35
CA VAL A 163 -0.18 -15.24 23.30
C VAL A 163 -0.13 -13.92 22.55
N PRO A 164 -1.03 -12.96 22.83
CA PRO A 164 -0.97 -11.64 22.21
C PRO A 164 0.31 -10.91 22.68
N THR A 165 1.05 -10.36 21.72
CA THR A 165 2.25 -9.54 21.98
C THR A 165 1.98 -8.05 21.81
N SER A 166 0.78 -7.67 21.35
CA SER A 166 0.31 -6.29 21.30
C SER A 166 -1.16 -6.16 21.67
N VAL A 167 -1.53 -4.93 22.06
CA VAL A 167 -2.92 -4.47 21.92
C VAL A 167 -3.24 -4.28 20.42
N PRO A 168 -4.53 -4.29 20.03
CA PRO A 168 -4.91 -3.90 18.67
C PRO A 168 -4.49 -2.47 18.35
N MET A 169 -3.92 -2.26 17.18
CA MET A 169 -3.57 -0.93 16.66
C MET A 169 -4.29 -0.71 15.34
N ALA A 170 -4.96 0.43 15.21
CA ALA A 170 -5.59 0.78 13.94
C ALA A 170 -4.53 1.12 12.90
N GLN A 171 -4.77 0.73 11.64
CA GLN A 171 -3.84 0.94 10.54
C GLN A 171 -4.53 1.27 9.22
N VAL A 172 -3.88 2.16 8.46
CA VAL A 172 -4.13 2.37 7.04
C VAL A 172 -2.78 2.39 6.32
N GLY A 173 -2.61 1.52 5.32
CA GLY A 173 -1.37 1.34 4.61
C GLY A 173 -1.56 1.35 3.10
N GLY A 174 -0.59 1.93 2.40
CA GLY A 174 -0.67 2.09 0.96
C GLY A 174 0.57 2.77 0.37
N GLN A 175 0.40 3.30 -0.83
CA GLN A 175 1.40 4.13 -1.49
C GLN A 175 0.75 5.13 -2.43
N GLY A 176 1.38 6.28 -2.58
CA GLY A 176 1.09 7.23 -3.64
C GLY A 176 2.15 7.15 -4.73
N MET A 177 1.73 7.38 -5.97
CA MET A 177 2.64 7.41 -7.12
C MET A 177 2.16 8.39 -8.19
N VAL A 178 3.10 9.02 -8.89
CA VAL A 178 2.85 9.70 -10.17
C VAL A 178 3.57 8.91 -11.25
N ILE A 179 2.83 8.45 -12.24
CA ILE A 179 3.32 7.64 -13.35
C ILE A 179 3.25 8.46 -14.64
N ASP A 180 4.33 8.49 -15.41
CA ASP A 180 4.31 8.92 -16.81
C ASP A 180 3.76 7.79 -17.68
N LEU A 181 2.65 8.02 -18.37
CA LEU A 181 1.97 6.97 -19.13
C LEU A 181 2.61 6.69 -20.50
N SER A 182 3.65 7.42 -20.88
CA SER A 182 4.41 7.15 -22.11
C SER A 182 5.35 5.94 -21.97
N ASP A 183 5.93 5.74 -20.78
CA ASP A 183 6.93 4.70 -20.53
C ASP A 183 6.77 4.01 -19.16
N ASN A 184 5.73 4.32 -18.39
CA ASN A 184 5.46 3.83 -17.03
C ASN A 184 6.51 4.24 -15.98
N LYS A 185 7.26 5.32 -16.22
CA LYS A 185 8.22 5.86 -15.26
C LYS A 185 7.52 6.47 -14.04
N LEU A 186 8.05 6.18 -12.86
CA LEU A 186 7.65 6.80 -11.60
C LEU A 186 8.30 8.19 -11.50
N LEU A 187 7.47 9.23 -11.60
CA LEU A 187 7.84 10.62 -11.34
C LEU A 187 7.75 10.96 -9.84
N TRP A 188 6.95 10.19 -9.11
CA TRP A 188 6.88 10.20 -7.65
C TRP A 188 6.45 8.84 -7.16
N TYR A 189 6.98 8.43 -6.02
CA TYR A 189 6.61 7.19 -5.35
C TYR A 189 6.86 7.34 -3.86
N GLN A 190 5.82 7.13 -3.06
CA GLN A 190 5.88 7.25 -1.61
C GLN A 190 5.00 6.20 -0.94
N PRO A 191 5.58 5.13 -0.37
CA PRO A 191 4.85 4.25 0.51
C PRO A 191 4.47 4.99 1.80
N PHE A 192 3.35 4.59 2.41
CA PHE A 192 2.93 5.12 3.69
C PHE A 192 2.28 4.03 4.55
N ALA A 193 2.42 4.22 5.86
CA ALA A 193 1.70 3.47 6.87
C ALA A 193 1.33 4.43 7.99
N ALA A 194 0.03 4.62 8.19
CA ALA A 194 -0.50 5.34 9.34
C ALA A 194 -0.97 4.31 10.36
N VAL A 195 -0.34 4.29 11.52
CA VAL A 195 -0.70 3.40 12.63
C VAL A 195 -1.06 4.26 13.84
N GLN A 196 -2.19 3.96 14.46
CA GLN A 196 -2.70 4.72 15.58
C GLN A 196 -3.15 3.76 16.70
N ALA A 197 -2.62 3.98 17.90
CA ALA A 197 -3.09 3.31 19.10
C ALA A 197 -4.41 3.96 19.57
N ALA A 198 -5.28 3.15 20.17
CA ALA A 198 -6.44 3.64 20.91
C ALA A 198 -5.99 4.56 22.04
N GLN A 199 -6.73 5.65 22.26
CA GLN A 199 -6.53 6.50 23.43
C GLN A 199 -7.35 5.95 24.59
N GLY A 200 -6.68 5.39 25.60
CA GLY A 200 -7.31 4.65 26.69
C GLY A 200 -7.56 3.18 26.35
N GLU A 201 -8.46 2.54 27.10
CA GLU A 201 -8.81 1.13 26.88
C GLU A 201 -9.43 0.92 25.49
N TRP A 202 -8.95 -0.09 24.78
CA TRP A 202 -9.30 -0.32 23.37
C TRP A 202 -10.57 -1.16 23.20
N ASP A 203 -10.97 -1.92 24.21
CA ASP A 203 -12.12 -2.84 24.21
C ASP A 203 -13.40 -2.23 24.81
N GLU A 204 -13.27 -1.30 25.73
CA GLU A 204 -14.40 -0.64 26.39
C GLU A 204 -14.92 0.61 25.63
N PRO A 205 -16.23 0.91 25.68
CA PRO A 205 -17.36 0.02 26.00
C PRO A 205 -17.82 -0.84 24.79
N SER A 206 -17.32 -0.55 23.59
CA SER A 206 -17.61 -1.28 22.34
C SER A 206 -16.57 -0.97 21.27
N TYR A 207 -15.29 -1.04 21.65
CA TYR A 207 -14.16 -0.70 20.78
C TYR A 207 -14.12 0.74 20.26
N THR A 208 -14.87 1.67 20.86
CA THR A 208 -15.02 3.06 20.41
C THR A 208 -13.67 3.78 20.30
N ASN A 209 -12.79 3.60 21.28
CA ASN A 209 -11.47 4.22 21.28
C ASN A 209 -10.59 3.69 20.14
N LEU A 210 -10.75 2.41 19.79
CA LEU A 210 -10.05 1.80 18.67
C LEU A 210 -10.61 2.25 17.31
N SER A 211 -11.93 2.38 17.16
CA SER A 211 -12.52 2.94 15.93
C SER A 211 -12.13 4.41 15.74
N ASN A 212 -12.06 5.20 16.82
CA ASN A 212 -11.57 6.58 16.76
C ASN A 212 -10.11 6.65 16.30
N ALA A 213 -9.26 5.75 16.80
CA ALA A 213 -7.89 5.61 16.33
C ALA A 213 -7.83 5.25 14.84
N PHE A 214 -8.76 4.43 14.33
CA PHE A 214 -8.86 4.13 12.90
C PHE A 214 -9.19 5.37 12.06
N TYR A 215 -10.16 6.17 12.47
CA TYR A 215 -10.49 7.41 11.75
C TYR A 215 -9.34 8.43 11.80
N GLN A 216 -8.58 8.49 12.91
CA GLN A 216 -7.35 9.27 12.99
C GLN A 216 -6.25 8.75 12.05
N ALA A 217 -6.03 7.43 12.00
CA ALA A 217 -5.08 6.83 11.06
C ALA A 217 -5.47 7.11 9.60
N MET A 218 -6.76 7.07 9.29
CA MET A 218 -7.29 7.42 7.97
C MET A 218 -7.02 8.88 7.63
N ASP A 219 -7.31 9.83 8.52
CA ASP A 219 -7.00 11.24 8.30
C ASP A 219 -5.49 11.47 8.09
N ASN A 220 -4.66 10.89 8.97
CA ASN A 220 -3.20 10.96 8.85
C ASN A 220 -2.71 10.42 7.50
N SER A 221 -3.29 9.31 7.01
CA SER A 221 -2.93 8.75 5.70
C SER A 221 -3.29 9.68 4.55
N ARG A 222 -4.46 10.33 4.60
CA ARG A 222 -4.88 11.34 3.61
C ARG A 222 -3.93 12.52 3.62
N GLN A 223 -3.56 13.01 4.80
CA GLN A 223 -2.61 14.12 4.92
C GLN A 223 -1.26 13.78 4.30
N GLN A 224 -0.73 12.57 4.52
CA GLN A 224 0.53 12.12 3.91
C GLN A 224 0.47 12.10 2.38
N MET A 225 -0.70 11.81 1.79
CA MET A 225 -0.91 11.81 0.34
C MET A 225 -1.17 13.19 -0.25
N ILE A 226 -1.76 14.11 0.52
CA ILE A 226 -2.07 15.48 0.07
C ILE A 226 -0.85 16.40 0.24
N ALA A 227 -0.07 16.23 1.31
CA ALA A 227 1.02 17.13 1.68
C ALA A 227 2.04 17.41 0.57
N PRO A 228 2.48 16.42 -0.25
CA PRO A 228 3.40 16.67 -1.35
C PRO A 228 2.87 17.66 -2.40
N PHE A 229 1.55 17.81 -2.50
CA PHE A 229 0.88 18.69 -3.45
C PHE A 229 0.37 19.99 -2.81
N ALA A 230 0.53 20.14 -1.49
CA ALA A 230 0.09 21.33 -0.76
C ALA A 230 1.19 22.40 -0.62
N GLN A 231 2.46 22.02 -0.73
CA GLN A 231 3.64 22.90 -0.61
C GLN A 231 3.81 23.75 -1.87
#